data_AF-A0A2D8BD94-F1
#
_entry.id   AF-A0A2D8BD94-F1
#
_cell.length_a   1.000
_cell.length_b   1.000
_cell.length_c   1.000
_cell.angle_alpha   90.00
_cell.angle_beta   90.00
_cell.angle_gamma   90.00
#
_symmetry.space_group_name_H-M   'P 1'
#
loop_
_entity.id
_entity.type
_entity.pdbx_description
1 polymer ?
#
loop_
_entity_poly.entity_id
_entity_poly.type
_entity_poly.pdbx_seq_one_letter_code
_entity_poly.pdbx_strand_id
1 'polypeptide(L)' 'MNPLSHLLPELEAGLVALGLAPQPLAGQLLDYLALLDRWNRTYNLTAVRDPREMVGKHLLDS' A
#
# COMPACT_ATOMS: atom_id res chain seq x y z
N MET A 1 -15.38 1.92 1.90
CA MET A 1 -14.29 2.90 2.16
C MET A 1 -13.06 2.10 2.54
N ASN A 2 -11.95 2.30 1.83
CA ASN A 2 -10.69 1.63 2.15
C ASN A 2 -10.18 2.13 3.52
N PRO A 3 -9.96 1.26 4.52
CA PRO A 3 -9.53 1.67 5.86
C PRO A 3 -8.12 2.28 5.87
N LEU A 4 -7.35 2.04 4.82
CA LEU A 4 -5.99 2.56 4.64
C LEU A 4 -5.95 3.90 3.89
N SER A 5 -7.09 4.54 3.63
CA SER A 5 -7.17 5.84 2.91
C SER A 5 -6.26 6.93 3.50
N HIS A 6 -5.97 6.86 4.80
CA HIS A 6 -5.06 7.77 5.49
C HIS A 6 -3.59 7.63 5.04
N LEU A 7 -3.21 6.55 4.36
CA LEU A 7 -1.88 6.32 3.79
C LEU A 7 -1.74 6.83 2.34
N LEU A 8 -2.85 7.26 1.72
CA LEU A 8 -2.85 7.73 0.34
C LEU A 8 -1.82 8.84 0.09
N PRO A 9 -1.68 9.88 0.95
CA PRO A 9 -0.70 10.94 0.69
C PRO A 9 0.75 10.45 0.69
N GLU A 10 1.07 9.47 1.55
CA GLU A 10 2.42 8.88 1.65
C GLU A 10 2.74 8.03 0.41
N LEU A 11 1.78 7.23 -0.03
CA LEU A 11 1.89 6.43 -1.26
C LEU A 11 2.02 7.31 -2.50
N GLU A 12 1.21 8.37 -2.62
CA GLU A 12 1.30 9.31 -3.74
C GLU A 12 2.66 10.00 -3.80
N ALA A 13 3.19 10.45 -2.65
CA ALA A 13 4.51 11.04 -2.58
C ALA A 13 5.61 10.06 -3.00
N GLY A 14 5.51 8.80 -2.57
CA GLY A 14 6.43 7.73 -2.97
C GLY A 14 6.40 7.45 -4.47
N LEU A 15 5.22 7.36 -5.07
CA LEU A 15 5.07 7.16 -6.51
C LEU A 15 5.66 8.33 -7.32
N VAL A 16 5.43 9.56 -6.88
CA VAL A 16 6.03 10.76 -7.52
C VAL A 16 7.55 10.73 -7.42
N ALA A 17 8.11 10.33 -6.27
CA ALA A 17 9.56 10.20 -6.10
C ALA A 17 10.17 9.14 -7.04
N LEU A 18 9.40 8.10 -7.38
CA LEU A 18 9.78 7.08 -8.37
C LEU A 18 9.53 7.52 -9.82
N GLY A 19 9.02 8.74 -10.06
CA GLY A 19 8.70 9.25 -11.39
C GLY A 19 7.42 8.65 -12.00
N LEU A 20 6.56 8.04 -11.18
CA LEU A 20 5.28 7.45 -11.60
C LEU A 20 4.13 8.45 -11.39
N ALA A 21 3.13 8.39 -12.25
CA ALA A 21 1.90 9.16 -12.08
C ALA A 21 1.05 8.55 -10.94
N PRO A 22 0.80 9.30 -9.85
CA PRO A 22 0.13 8.73 -8.68
C PRO A 22 -1.34 8.37 -8.93
N GLN A 23 -2.08 9.10 -9.76
CA GLN A 23 -3.47 8.74 -10.09
C GLN A 23 -3.57 8.14 -11.51
N PRO A 24 -4.37 7.07 -11.68
CA PRO A 24 -5.24 6.40 -10.70
C PRO A 24 -4.53 5.34 -9.85
N LEU A 25 -3.22 5.16 -10.03
CA LEU A 25 -2.44 4.02 -9.54
C LEU A 25 -2.47 3.87 -8.00
N ALA A 26 -2.30 4.95 -7.25
CA ALA A 26 -2.25 4.97 -5.79
C ALA A 26 -3.52 4.38 -5.18
N GLY A 27 -4.70 4.70 -5.73
CA GLY A 27 -5.96 4.14 -5.24
C GLY A 27 -6.03 2.62 -5.44
N GLN A 28 -5.61 2.14 -6.63
CA GLN A 28 -5.61 0.71 -6.96
C GLN A 28 -4.62 -0.08 -6.10
N LEU A 29 -3.41 0.47 -5.90
CA LEU A 29 -2.40 -0.13 -5.04
C LEU A 29 -2.84 -0.15 -3.58
N LEU A 30 -3.55 0.89 -3.12
CA LEU A 30 -4.07 0.94 -1.76
C LEU A 30 -5.23 -0.05 -1.54
N ASP A 31 -6.08 -0.25 -2.54
CA ASP A 31 -7.13 -1.28 -2.51
C ASP A 31 -6.52 -2.70 -2.48
N TYR A 32 -5.46 -2.92 -3.26
CA TYR A 32 -4.67 -4.15 -3.19
C TYR A 32 -4.03 -4.34 -1.81
N LEU A 33 -3.44 -3.30 -1.23
CA LEU A 33 -2.81 -3.34 0.09
C LEU A 33 -3.82 -3.68 1.19
N ALA A 34 -5.03 -3.12 1.11
CA ALA A 34 -6.10 -3.42 2.06
C ALA A 34 -6.57 -4.88 1.97
N LEU A 35 -6.58 -5.45 0.76
CA LEU A 35 -6.84 -6.88 0.58
C LEU A 35 -5.71 -7.70 1.21
N LEU A 36 -4.45 -7.34 0.96
CA LEU A 36 -3.29 -8.03 1.52
C LEU A 36 -3.30 -7.99 3.05
N ASP A 37 -3.52 -6.83 3.69
CA ASP A 37 -3.62 -6.70 5.16
C ASP A 37 -4.72 -7.62 5.71
N ARG A 38 -5.90 -7.63 5.07
CA ARG A 38 -7.02 -8.48 5.50
C ARG A 38 -6.65 -9.96 5.50
N TRP A 39 -6.05 -10.46 4.42
CA TRP A 39 -5.71 -11.87 4.33
C TRP A 39 -4.46 -12.23 5.14
N ASN A 40 -3.54 -11.28 5.34
CA ASN A 40 -2.34 -11.49 6.15
C ASN A 40 -2.69 -11.83 7.60
N ARG A 41 -3.76 -11.24 8.14
CA ARG A 41 -4.28 -11.54 9.50
C ARG A 41 -4.71 -12.99 9.67
N THR A 42 -5.23 -13.62 8.62
CA THR A 42 -5.75 -15.00 8.66
C THR A 42 -4.69 -16.02 8.28
N TYR A 43 -3.82 -15.70 7.31
CA TYR A 43 -2.93 -16.68 6.67
C TYR A 43 -1.43 -16.38 6.81
N ASN A 44 -1.03 -15.28 7.48
CA ASN A 44 0.38 -14.85 7.60
C ASN A 44 1.11 -14.85 6.24
N LEU A 45 0.53 -14.17 5.25
CA LEU A 45 1.05 -14.06 3.88
C LEU A 45 2.41 -13.35 3.80
N THR A 46 2.68 -12.41 4.71
CA THR A 46 3.94 -11.69 4.79
C THR A 46 4.36 -11.52 6.26
N ALA A 47 5.67 -11.36 6.49
CA ALA A 47 6.19 -11.08 7.83
C ALA A 47 5.87 -9.65 8.32
N VAL A 48 5.47 -8.75 7.41
CA VAL A 48 5.19 -7.34 7.69
C VAL A 48 3.72 -7.20 8.07
N ARG A 49 3.43 -6.54 9.20
CA ARG A 49 2.07 -6.40 9.75
C ARG A 49 1.57 -4.96 9.83
N ASP A 50 2.47 -3.99 9.82
CA ASP A 50 2.10 -2.58 9.83
C ASP A 50 1.76 -2.13 8.40
N PRO A 51 0.53 -1.67 8.12
CA PRO A 51 0.15 -1.18 6.79
C PRO A 51 1.05 -0.07 6.25
N ARG A 52 1.60 0.80 7.11
CA ARG A 52 2.56 1.83 6.68
C ARG A 52 3.86 1.20 6.18
N GLU A 53 4.37 0.21 6.90
CA GLU A 53 5.58 -0.53 6.51
C GLU A 53 5.34 -1.33 5.22
N MET A 54 4.13 -1.87 5.03
CA MET A 54 3.73 -2.58 3.81
C MET A 54 3.73 -1.68 2.57
N VAL A 55 3.39 -0.38 2.69
CA VAL A 55 3.51 0.57 1.57
C VAL A 55 4.94 0.61 1.04
N GLY A 56 5.91 0.81 1.93
CA GLY A 56 7.33 0.82 1.56
C GLY A 56 7.77 -0.51 0.96
N LYS A 57 7.58 -1.61 1.71
CA LYS A 57 8.16 -2.92 1.38
C LYS A 57 7.45 -3.71 0.28
N HIS A 58 6.18 -3.45 0.02
CA HIS A 58 5.40 -4.20 -0.96
C HIS A 58 5.00 -3.38 -2.17
N LEU A 59 4.90 -2.05 -2.05
CA LEU A 59 4.49 -1.18 -3.17
C LEU A 59 5.64 -0.37 -3.76
N LEU A 60 6.54 0.18 -2.93
CA LEU A 60 7.57 1.12 -3.37
C LEU A 60 8.97 0.51 -3.56
N ASP A 61 9.26 -0.62 -2.89
CA ASP A 61 10.54 -1.35 -2.94
C ASP A 61 10.47 -2.61 -3.85
N SER A 62 9.36 -2.80 -4.56
CA SER A 62 9.15 -3.88 -5.53
C SER A 62 9.61 -3.46 -6.92
#